data_AF-C7GHR7-F1
#
_entry.id   AF-C7GHR7-F1
#
_cell.length_a   1.000
_cell.length_b   1.000
_cell.length_c   1.000
_cell.angle_alpha   90.00
_cell.angle_beta   90.00
_cell.angle_gamma   90.00
#
_symmetry.space_group_name_H-M   'P 1'
#
loop_
_entity.id
_entity.type
_entity.pdbx_description
1 polymer ?
#
loop_
_entity_poly.entity_id
_entity_poly.type
_entity_poly.pdbx_seq_one_letter_code
_entity_poly.pdbx_strand_id
1 'polypeptide(L)'
;VMVICSFVRGNVMYILSKLISKKGMQIADFPREILGVLVMVFTFTVLNCCFVILLSLEAGSEKSLLMCASIVISIVLTDYFMLYMMERFNYLVQKQYEDAMYREEMHYKDIYYEEAEKQNKEVQKLKHDMKHKLHELYHLLENSDGHELSEKIGAMCIEFEQIDEKQYSDNPIVDSVLRIKFGRAKARGIKVETSIRIPKQMQLDHGDIGVLYGN
;
A
#
# COMPACT_ATOMS: atom_id res chain seq x y z
N VAL A 1 -40.65 -10.08 34.24
CA VAL A 1 -39.26 -9.94 34.73
C VAL A 1 -38.34 -11.05 34.22
N MET A 2 -38.57 -12.34 34.54
CA MET A 2 -37.70 -13.45 34.07
C MET A 2 -37.46 -13.49 32.55
N VAL A 3 -38.51 -13.29 31.74
CA VAL A 3 -38.39 -13.29 30.26
C VAL A 3 -37.50 -12.14 29.75
N ILE A 4 -37.57 -10.97 30.39
CA ILE A 4 -36.77 -9.79 30.03
C ILE A 4 -35.30 -10.05 30.36
N CYS A 5 -35.01 -10.60 31.55
CA CYS A 5 -33.65 -10.98 31.93
C CYS A 5 -33.07 -12.04 31.00
N SER A 6 -33.87 -13.03 30.58
CA SER A 6 -33.46 -14.05 29.62
C SER A 6 -33.16 -13.45 28.24
N PHE A 7 -33.97 -12.50 27.79
CA PHE A 7 -33.80 -11.82 26.50
C PHE A 7 -32.56 -10.91 26.49
N VAL A 8 -32.37 -10.11 27.55
CA VAL A 8 -31.16 -9.28 27.73
C VAL A 8 -29.92 -10.17 27.81
N ARG A 9 -29.97 -11.28 28.56
CA ARG A 9 -28.86 -12.25 28.63
C ARG A 9 -28.56 -12.87 27.26
N GLY A 10 -29.58 -13.18 26.48
CA GLY A 10 -29.43 -13.71 25.11
C GLY A 10 -28.74 -12.71 24.18
N ASN A 11 -29.15 -11.45 24.21
CA ASN A 11 -28.54 -10.39 23.39
C ASN A 11 -27.08 -10.11 23.81
N VAL A 12 -26.81 -10.05 25.12
CA VAL A 12 -25.44 -9.91 25.64
C VAL A 12 -24.58 -11.09 25.18
N MET A 13 -25.08 -12.33 25.30
CA MET A 13 -24.34 -13.52 24.86
C MET A 13 -24.16 -13.57 23.33
N TYR A 14 -25.11 -13.07 22.55
CA TYR A 14 -25.00 -12.96 21.09
C TYR A 14 -23.97 -11.91 20.65
N ILE A 15 -23.97 -10.74 21.31
CA ILE A 15 -22.98 -9.69 21.05
C ILE A 15 -21.58 -10.20 21.45
N LEU A 16 -21.45 -10.84 22.62
CA LEU A 16 -20.21 -11.47 23.07
C LEU A 16 -19.76 -12.59 22.13
N SER A 17 -20.67 -13.44 21.63
CA SER A 17 -20.30 -14.51 20.70
C SER A 17 -19.91 -13.97 19.32
N LYS A 18 -20.54 -12.90 18.83
CA LYS A 18 -20.14 -12.23 17.57
C LYS A 18 -18.80 -11.49 17.71
N LEU A 19 -18.50 -10.96 18.91
CA LEU A 19 -17.19 -10.42 19.28
C LEU A 19 -16.11 -11.52 19.32
N ILE A 20 -16.41 -12.67 19.92
CA ILE A 20 -15.47 -13.80 20.07
C ILE A 20 -15.29 -14.59 18.76
N SER A 21 -16.34 -14.71 17.94
CA SER A 21 -16.32 -15.49 16.69
C SER A 21 -15.54 -14.82 15.57
N LYS A 22 -15.32 -13.49 15.61
CA LYS A 22 -14.33 -12.84 14.76
C LYS A 22 -12.94 -13.15 15.31
N LYS A 23 -12.44 -14.36 15.01
CA LYS A 23 -11.06 -14.80 15.32
C LYS A 23 -10.07 -13.70 14.95
N GLY A 24 -9.55 -13.00 15.97
CA GLY A 24 -8.43 -12.06 15.83
C GLY A 24 -8.76 -10.57 15.96
N MET A 25 -10.02 -10.16 16.12
CA MET A 25 -10.37 -8.74 16.28
C MET A 25 -10.48 -8.43 17.78
N GLN A 26 -9.57 -7.62 18.31
CA GLN A 26 -9.62 -7.23 19.73
C GLN A 26 -10.76 -6.23 19.92
N ILE A 27 -11.37 -6.20 21.12
CA ILE A 27 -12.37 -5.17 21.47
C ILE A 27 -11.78 -3.75 21.30
N ALA A 28 -10.45 -3.63 21.32
CA ALA A 28 -9.69 -2.40 21.08
C ALA A 28 -9.72 -1.89 19.62
N ASP A 29 -10.05 -2.74 18.64
CA ASP A 29 -10.10 -2.35 17.22
C ASP A 29 -11.45 -1.72 16.85
N PHE A 30 -12.43 -1.75 17.77
CA PHE A 30 -13.70 -1.08 17.54
C PHE A 30 -13.52 0.45 17.68
N PRO A 31 -14.09 1.24 16.75
CA PRO A 31 -14.19 2.68 16.91
C PRO A 31 -14.83 3.02 18.25
N ARG A 32 -14.25 3.99 18.99
CA ARG A 32 -14.71 4.38 20.32
C ARG A 32 -16.17 4.83 20.31
N GLU A 33 -16.64 5.32 19.17
CA GLU A 33 -18.01 5.73 18.89
C GLU A 33 -18.97 4.53 18.96
N ILE A 34 -18.59 3.39 18.38
CA ILE A 34 -19.41 2.16 18.40
C ILE A 34 -19.46 1.59 19.82
N LEU A 35 -18.32 1.56 20.50
CA LEU A 35 -18.25 1.09 21.89
C LEU A 35 -19.09 2.00 22.81
N GLY A 36 -19.03 3.32 22.60
CA GLY A 36 -19.85 4.30 23.33
C GLY A 36 -21.35 4.10 23.13
N VAL A 37 -21.78 3.86 21.89
CA VAL A 37 -23.19 3.57 21.57
C VAL A 37 -23.63 2.24 22.21
N LEU A 38 -22.78 1.21 22.21
CA LEU A 38 -23.06 -0.08 22.85
C LEU A 38 -23.23 0.06 24.37
N VAL A 39 -22.33 0.77 25.03
CA VAL A 39 -22.41 1.03 26.47
C VAL A 39 -23.64 1.88 26.80
N MET A 40 -23.96 2.89 25.98
CA MET A 40 -25.14 3.73 26.18
C MET A 40 -26.44 2.92 26.12
N VAL A 41 -26.59 2.05 25.12
CA VAL A 41 -27.78 1.18 25.01
C VAL A 41 -27.85 0.18 26.16
N PHE A 42 -26.72 -0.38 26.59
CA PHE A 42 -26.68 -1.25 27.77
C PHE A 42 -27.11 -0.50 29.06
N THR A 43 -26.65 0.73 29.27
CA THR A 43 -27.08 1.53 30.43
C THR A 43 -28.56 1.87 30.38
N PHE A 44 -29.09 2.19 29.19
CA PHE A 44 -30.50 2.54 28.99
C PHE A 44 -31.41 1.32 29.21
N THR A 45 -31.04 0.14 28.72
CA THR A 45 -31.80 -1.10 28.95
C THR A 45 -31.86 -1.48 30.43
N VAL A 46 -30.76 -1.32 31.18
CA VAL A 46 -30.74 -1.54 32.64
C VAL A 46 -31.66 -0.55 33.37
N LEU A 47 -31.61 0.74 33.03
CA LEU A 47 -32.47 1.76 33.63
C LEU A 47 -33.96 1.48 33.38
N ASN A 48 -34.33 1.10 32.15
CA ASN A 48 -35.71 0.75 31.84
C ASN A 48 -36.16 -0.53 32.56
N CYS A 49 -35.29 -1.53 32.72
CA CYS A 49 -35.60 -2.71 33.52
C CYS A 49 -35.90 -2.35 34.98
N CYS A 50 -35.11 -1.47 35.59
CA CYS A 50 -35.37 -0.97 36.94
C CYS A 50 -36.73 -0.25 37.03
N PHE A 51 -37.05 0.58 36.04
CA PHE A 51 -38.32 1.30 35.97
C PHE A 51 -39.54 0.37 35.85
N VAL A 52 -39.44 -0.67 35.00
CA VAL A 52 -40.48 -1.69 34.86
C VAL A 52 -40.67 -2.48 36.16
N ILE A 53 -39.59 -2.79 36.89
CA ILE A 53 -39.67 -3.50 38.17
C ILE A 53 -40.35 -2.63 39.24
N LEU A 54 -40.00 -1.34 39.32
CA LEU A 54 -40.64 -0.39 40.24
C LEU A 54 -42.14 -0.25 39.96
N LEU A 55 -42.53 -0.06 38.70
CA LEU A 55 -43.94 0.00 38.28
C LEU A 55 -44.68 -1.32 38.56
N SER A 56 -44.00 -2.46 38.45
CA SER A 56 -44.57 -3.78 38.74
C SER A 56 -44.77 -4.04 40.24
N LEU A 57 -43.99 -3.38 41.11
CA LEU A 57 -44.13 -3.48 42.57
C LEU A 57 -45.29 -2.63 43.10
N GLU A 58 -45.61 -1.52 42.42
CA GLU A 58 -46.79 -0.69 42.70
C GLU A 58 -48.07 -1.16 41.98
N ALA A 59 -47.98 -2.22 41.17
CA ALA A 59 -49.04 -2.67 40.28
C ALA A 59 -50.10 -3.55 40.98
N GLY A 60 -51.30 -2.99 41.16
CA GLY A 60 -52.53 -3.73 41.45
C GLY A 60 -53.61 -3.64 40.36
N SER A 61 -53.30 -3.07 39.18
CA SER A 61 -54.27 -2.70 38.14
C SER A 61 -53.92 -3.25 36.76
N GLU A 62 -54.90 -3.60 35.92
CA GLU A 62 -54.70 -4.02 34.52
C GLU A 62 -53.97 -2.95 33.68
N LYS A 63 -54.12 -1.65 34.04
CA LYS A 63 -53.49 -0.53 33.31
C LYS A 63 -51.96 -0.52 33.46
N SER A 64 -51.43 -0.88 34.62
CA SER A 64 -49.98 -0.93 34.84
C SER A 64 -49.32 -2.11 34.11
N LEU A 65 -50.05 -3.21 33.90
CA LEU A 65 -49.61 -4.35 33.08
C LEU A 65 -49.46 -3.96 31.61
N LEU A 66 -50.42 -3.23 31.04
CA LEU A 66 -50.34 -2.74 29.66
C LEU A 66 -49.19 -1.74 29.45
N MET A 67 -48.94 -0.86 30.44
CA MET A 67 -47.79 0.05 30.42
C MET A 67 -46.45 -0.69 30.50
N CYS A 68 -46.35 -1.74 31.34
CA CYS A 68 -45.15 -2.56 31.39
C CYS A 68 -44.91 -3.30 30.07
N ALA A 69 -45.96 -3.85 29.45
CA ALA A 69 -45.85 -4.54 28.17
C ALA A 69 -45.40 -3.60 27.04
N SER A 70 -45.92 -2.37 26.98
CA SER A 70 -45.52 -1.40 25.95
C SER A 70 -44.06 -0.95 26.10
N ILE A 71 -43.57 -0.78 27.33
CA ILE A 71 -42.17 -0.46 27.61
C ILE A 71 -41.26 -1.63 27.21
N VAL A 72 -41.65 -2.87 27.50
CA VAL A 72 -40.84 -4.04 27.11
C VAL A 72 -40.76 -4.16 25.58
N ILE A 73 -41.87 -3.94 24.87
CA ILE A 73 -41.89 -3.98 23.41
C ILE A 73 -41.02 -2.87 22.81
N SER A 74 -41.06 -1.64 23.37
CA SER A 74 -40.24 -0.53 22.86
C SER A 74 -38.74 -0.75 23.06
N ILE A 75 -38.34 -1.38 24.16
CA ILE A 75 -36.94 -1.79 24.41
C ILE A 75 -36.49 -2.79 23.34
N VAL A 76 -37.25 -3.87 23.14
CA VAL A 76 -36.92 -4.92 22.17
C VAL A 76 -36.77 -4.35 20.76
N LEU A 77 -37.68 -3.44 20.36
CA LEU A 77 -37.63 -2.80 19.04
C LEU A 77 -36.41 -1.88 18.90
N THR A 78 -36.06 -1.15 19.95
CA THR A 78 -34.90 -0.25 19.95
C THR A 78 -33.59 -1.03 19.87
N ASP A 79 -33.48 -2.14 20.62
CA ASP A 79 -32.32 -3.04 20.57
C ASP A 79 -32.17 -3.68 19.19
N TYR A 80 -33.28 -4.16 18.60
CA TYR A 80 -33.26 -4.72 17.24
C TYR A 80 -32.81 -3.67 16.20
N PHE A 81 -33.35 -2.46 16.28
CA PHE A 81 -32.96 -1.37 15.39
C PHE A 81 -31.49 -1.00 15.55
N MET A 82 -30.98 -0.97 16.79
CA MET A 82 -29.59 -0.69 17.08
C MET A 82 -28.65 -1.75 16.48
N LEU A 83 -28.97 -3.04 16.62
CA LEU A 83 -28.20 -4.13 16.00
C LEU A 83 -28.17 -4.00 14.47
N TYR A 84 -29.31 -3.69 13.85
CA TYR A 84 -29.40 -3.44 12.41
C TYR A 84 -28.52 -2.25 11.98
N MET A 85 -28.59 -1.13 12.71
CA MET A 85 -27.76 0.04 12.43
C MET A 85 -26.27 -0.23 12.60
N MET A 86 -25.90 -1.02 13.60
CA MET A 86 -24.51 -1.42 13.85
C MET A 86 -23.96 -2.28 12.70
N GLU A 87 -24.73 -3.23 12.18
CA GLU A 87 -24.33 -4.05 11.04
C GLU A 87 -24.19 -3.23 9.77
N ARG A 88 -25.15 -2.32 9.51
CA ARG A 88 -25.07 -1.37 8.40
C ARG A 88 -23.87 -0.45 8.48
N PHE A 89 -23.55 0.08 9.67
CA PHE A 89 -22.41 0.95 9.87
C PHE A 89 -21.09 0.19 9.64
N ASN A 90 -20.95 -1.01 10.19
CA ASN A 90 -19.77 -1.85 9.96
C ASN A 90 -19.55 -2.15 8.47
N TYR A 91 -20.63 -2.46 7.74
CA TYR A 91 -20.56 -2.68 6.29
C TYR A 91 -20.05 -1.43 5.55
N LEU A 92 -20.56 -0.23 5.92
CA LEU A 92 -20.13 1.03 5.30
C LEU A 92 -18.66 1.35 5.59
N VAL A 93 -18.22 1.17 6.84
CA VAL A 93 -16.81 1.39 7.22
C VAL A 93 -15.88 0.43 6.49
N GLN A 94 -16.24 -0.86 6.43
CA GLN A 94 -15.46 -1.85 5.70
C GLN A 94 -15.36 -1.48 4.22
N LYS A 95 -16.48 -1.09 3.60
CA LYS A 95 -16.50 -0.65 2.21
C LYS A 95 -15.61 0.58 1.98
N GLN A 96 -15.63 1.57 2.87
CA GLN A 96 -14.75 2.74 2.76
C GLN A 96 -13.27 2.37 2.88
N TYR A 97 -12.94 1.41 3.76
CA TYR A 97 -11.58 0.92 3.89
C TYR A 97 -11.12 0.18 2.63
N GLU A 98 -11.96 -0.69 2.07
CA GLU A 98 -11.70 -1.37 0.80
C GLU A 98 -11.51 -0.37 -0.34
N ASP A 99 -12.36 0.65 -0.45
CA ASP A 99 -12.24 1.72 -1.46
C ASP A 99 -10.93 2.53 -1.30
N ALA A 100 -10.52 2.83 -0.06
CA ALA A 100 -9.27 3.55 0.21
C ALA A 100 -8.04 2.72 -0.17
N MET A 101 -8.02 1.44 0.22
CA MET A 101 -6.96 0.49 -0.14
C MET A 101 -6.86 0.32 -1.67
N TYR A 102 -8.00 0.19 -2.35
CA TYR A 102 -8.04 0.07 -3.81
C TYR A 102 -7.48 1.32 -4.52
N ARG A 103 -7.77 2.52 -3.99
CA ARG A 103 -7.20 3.78 -4.52
C ARG A 103 -5.69 3.85 -4.35
N GLU A 104 -5.18 3.41 -3.21
CA GLU A 104 -3.74 3.36 -2.96
C GLU A 104 -3.06 2.36 -3.91
N GLU A 105 -3.63 1.17 -4.08
CA GLU A 105 -3.13 0.18 -5.04
C GLU A 105 -3.11 0.73 -6.48
N MET A 106 -4.17 1.42 -6.89
CA MET A 106 -4.26 2.06 -8.20
C MET A 106 -3.17 3.12 -8.39
N HIS A 107 -2.93 3.96 -7.37
CA HIS A 107 -1.90 4.98 -7.41
C HIS A 107 -0.48 4.38 -7.60
N TYR A 108 -0.15 3.30 -6.88
CA TYR A 108 1.15 2.63 -7.07
C TYR A 108 1.26 1.96 -8.44
N LYS A 109 0.16 1.42 -8.96
CA LYS A 109 0.10 0.82 -10.29
C LYS A 109 0.34 1.86 -11.39
N ASP A 110 -0.21 3.06 -11.24
CA ASP A 110 0.02 4.17 -12.18
C ASP A 110 1.49 4.58 -12.21
N ILE A 111 2.12 4.77 -11.03
CA ILE A 111 3.56 5.07 -10.93
C ILE A 111 4.41 3.98 -11.60
N TYR A 112 4.08 2.71 -11.34
CA TYR A 112 4.79 1.58 -11.95
C TYR A 112 4.69 1.59 -13.48
N TYR A 113 3.50 1.86 -14.03
CA TYR A 113 3.32 1.89 -15.49
C TYR A 113 4.01 3.09 -16.13
N GLU A 114 4.04 4.25 -15.48
CA GLU A 114 4.76 5.42 -15.97
C GLU A 114 6.27 5.13 -16.08
N GLU A 115 6.86 4.52 -15.04
CA GLU A 115 8.27 4.13 -15.06
C GLU A 115 8.53 3.04 -16.11
N ALA A 116 7.64 2.05 -16.24
CA ALA A 116 7.75 1.02 -17.27
C ALA A 116 7.66 1.62 -18.69
N GLU A 117 6.79 2.61 -18.91
CA GLU A 117 6.68 3.30 -20.20
C GLU A 117 7.96 4.09 -20.51
N LYS A 118 8.52 4.78 -19.52
CA LYS A 118 9.80 5.50 -19.66
C LYS A 118 10.94 4.55 -20.02
N GLN A 119 11.06 3.42 -19.33
CA GLN A 119 12.06 2.39 -19.66
C GLN A 119 11.84 1.82 -21.08
N ASN A 120 10.60 1.59 -21.48
CA ASN A 120 10.28 1.13 -22.82
C ASN A 120 10.66 2.16 -23.90
N LYS A 121 10.48 3.46 -23.64
CA LYS A 121 10.94 4.54 -24.53
C LYS A 121 12.46 4.54 -24.68
N GLU A 122 13.21 4.36 -23.60
CA GLU A 122 14.67 4.24 -23.65
C GLU A 122 15.12 3.01 -24.45
N VAL A 123 14.46 1.86 -24.28
CA VAL A 123 14.72 0.65 -25.07
C VAL A 123 14.42 0.86 -26.56
N GLN A 124 13.31 1.55 -26.89
CA GLN A 124 12.98 1.86 -28.27
C GLN A 124 14.00 2.81 -28.92
N LYS A 125 14.48 3.80 -28.17
CA LYS A 125 15.56 4.70 -28.61
C LYS A 125 16.85 3.92 -28.87
N LEU A 126 17.27 3.06 -27.94
CA LEU A 126 18.44 2.19 -28.12
C LEU A 126 18.30 1.31 -29.36
N LYS A 127 17.13 0.69 -29.57
CA LYS A 127 16.84 -0.12 -30.76
C LYS A 127 16.95 0.70 -32.04
N HIS A 128 16.41 1.92 -32.06
CA HIS A 128 16.50 2.81 -33.21
C HIS A 128 17.96 3.16 -33.53
N ASP A 129 18.74 3.54 -32.53
CA ASP A 129 20.14 3.92 -32.68
C ASP A 129 20.99 2.73 -33.16
N MET A 130 20.76 1.54 -32.60
CA MET A 130 21.41 0.31 -33.07
C MET A 130 21.05 -0.01 -34.52
N LYS A 131 19.77 0.09 -34.90
CA LYS A 131 19.33 -0.13 -36.28
C LYS A 131 20.01 0.85 -37.24
N HIS A 132 20.14 2.11 -36.84
CA HIS A 132 20.82 3.12 -37.63
C HIS A 132 22.31 2.79 -37.82
N LYS A 133 23.03 2.49 -36.73
CA LYS A 133 24.45 2.08 -36.77
C LYS A 133 24.66 0.84 -37.68
N LEU A 134 23.78 -0.17 -37.58
CA LEU A 134 23.85 -1.37 -38.43
C LEU A 134 23.59 -1.07 -39.92
N HIS A 135 22.66 -0.16 -40.21
CA HIS A 135 22.36 0.22 -41.60
C HIS A 135 23.52 1.01 -42.23
N GLU A 136 24.16 1.88 -41.46
CA GLU A 136 25.37 2.59 -41.89
C GLU A 136 26.51 1.61 -42.22
N LEU A 137 26.75 0.62 -41.36
CA LEU A 137 27.75 -0.43 -41.62
C LEU A 137 27.43 -1.23 -42.89
N TYR A 138 26.16 -1.58 -43.10
CA TYR A 138 25.73 -2.29 -44.30
C TYR A 138 25.97 -1.46 -45.58
N HIS A 139 25.66 -0.17 -45.55
CA HIS A 139 25.89 0.72 -46.68
C HIS A 139 27.38 0.91 -47.01
N LEU A 140 28.23 1.04 -45.98
CA LEU A 140 29.69 1.11 -46.15
C LEU A 140 30.26 -0.20 -46.73
N LEU A 141 29.69 -1.34 -46.35
CA LEU A 141 30.10 -2.64 -46.90
C LEU A 141 29.76 -2.79 -48.40
N GLU A 142 28.67 -2.18 -48.87
CA GLU A 142 28.30 -2.20 -50.30
C GLU A 142 29.05 -1.16 -51.16
N ASN A 143 29.51 -0.05 -50.59
CA ASN A 143 29.94 1.13 -51.35
C ASN A 143 31.36 1.66 -51.05
N SER A 144 32.06 1.17 -50.03
CA SER A 144 33.38 1.69 -49.61
C SER A 144 34.52 0.68 -49.77
N ASP A 145 35.75 1.17 -49.92
CA ASP A 145 36.96 0.35 -49.71
C ASP A 145 37.02 -0.09 -48.23
N GLY A 146 37.37 -1.36 -47.98
CA GLY A 146 37.26 -2.00 -46.66
C GLY A 146 37.99 -1.30 -45.49
N HIS A 147 38.81 -0.29 -45.78
CA HIS A 147 39.45 0.58 -44.79
C HIS A 147 38.44 1.43 -44.00
N GLU A 148 37.46 2.05 -44.65
CA GLU A 148 36.48 2.95 -44.00
C GLU A 148 35.51 2.16 -43.10
N LEU A 149 35.13 0.95 -43.55
CA LEU A 149 34.35 0.00 -42.74
C LEU A 149 35.12 -0.43 -41.48
N SER A 150 36.41 -0.75 -41.63
CA SER A 150 37.26 -1.15 -40.50
C SER A 150 37.42 -0.02 -39.48
N GLU A 151 37.55 1.23 -39.92
CA GLU A 151 37.63 2.38 -39.04
C GLU A 151 36.33 2.58 -38.25
N LYS A 152 35.17 2.47 -38.92
CA LYS A 152 33.86 2.62 -38.29
C LYS A 152 33.57 1.52 -37.26
N ILE A 153 33.89 0.27 -37.57
CA ILE A 153 33.76 -0.86 -36.63
C ILE A 153 34.71 -0.66 -35.45
N GLY A 154 35.95 -0.24 -35.70
CA GLY A 154 36.94 0.04 -34.64
C GLY A 154 36.46 1.12 -33.67
N ALA A 155 35.89 2.23 -34.19
CA ALA A 155 35.32 3.28 -33.36
C ALA A 155 34.16 2.76 -32.48
N MET A 156 33.32 1.88 -33.02
CA MET A 156 32.22 1.26 -32.28
C MET A 156 32.72 0.29 -31.19
N CYS A 157 33.76 -0.50 -31.46
CA CYS A 157 34.42 -1.35 -30.46
C CYS A 157 35.04 -0.53 -29.31
N ILE A 158 35.71 0.58 -29.64
CA ILE A 158 36.27 1.49 -28.64
C ILE A 158 35.16 2.09 -27.76
N GLU A 159 33.99 2.40 -28.33
CA GLU A 159 32.83 2.89 -27.57
C GLU A 159 32.36 1.86 -26.53
N PHE A 160 32.42 0.56 -26.85
CA PHE A 160 32.05 -0.53 -25.92
C PHE A 160 33.15 -0.84 -24.88
N GLU A 161 34.42 -0.76 -25.25
CA GLU A 161 35.56 -1.00 -24.34
C GLU A 161 35.76 0.10 -23.29
N GLN A 162 35.05 1.23 -23.41
CA GLN A 162 35.11 2.33 -22.45
C GLN A 162 34.49 2.02 -21.09
N ILE A 163 33.85 0.86 -20.91
CA ILE A 163 33.30 0.42 -19.63
C ILE A 163 34.29 -0.57 -19.00
N ASP A 164 34.86 -0.21 -17.85
CA ASP A 164 35.73 -1.13 -17.10
C ASP A 164 34.93 -2.33 -16.57
N GLU A 165 35.51 -3.52 -16.63
CA GLU A 165 34.89 -4.75 -16.11
C GLU A 165 35.05 -4.88 -14.60
N LYS A 166 35.98 -4.14 -13.99
CA LYS A 166 36.25 -4.20 -12.55
C LYS A 166 35.11 -3.55 -11.74
N GLN A 167 34.73 -4.18 -10.65
CA GLN A 167 33.88 -3.56 -9.64
C GLN A 167 34.71 -2.67 -8.70
N TYR A 168 34.23 -1.46 -8.48
CA TYR A 168 34.87 -0.39 -7.71
C TYR A 168 34.08 0.01 -6.45
N SER A 169 32.78 -0.26 -6.40
CA SER A 169 31.90 0.06 -5.27
C SER A 169 30.81 -0.99 -5.05
N ASP A 170 30.34 -1.14 -3.82
CA ASP A 170 29.14 -1.94 -3.50
C ASP A 170 27.84 -1.18 -3.77
N ASN A 171 27.92 0.14 -4.00
CA ASN A 171 26.80 0.94 -4.47
C ASN A 171 26.71 0.87 -6.01
N PRO A 172 25.65 0.30 -6.59
CA PRO A 172 25.58 0.01 -8.03
C PRO A 172 25.54 1.27 -8.92
N ILE A 173 24.96 2.36 -8.42
CA ILE A 173 24.90 3.63 -9.16
C ILE A 173 26.30 4.21 -9.29
N VAL A 174 27.01 4.31 -8.16
CA VAL A 174 28.38 4.83 -8.16
C VAL A 174 29.32 3.90 -8.90
N ASP A 175 29.18 2.58 -8.72
CA ASP A 175 29.98 1.58 -9.43
C ASP A 175 29.89 1.74 -10.95
N SER A 176 28.67 1.88 -11.48
CA SER A 176 28.43 2.11 -12.90
C SER A 176 29.15 3.37 -13.42
N VAL A 177 29.04 4.49 -12.69
CA VAL A 177 29.72 5.74 -13.07
C VAL A 177 31.24 5.58 -13.05
N LEU A 178 31.79 4.95 -12.01
CA LEU A 178 33.23 4.72 -11.88
C LEU A 178 33.76 3.80 -12.98
N ARG A 179 33.03 2.73 -13.32
CA ARG A 179 33.39 1.81 -14.40
C ARG A 179 33.47 2.53 -15.75
N ILE A 180 32.53 3.42 -16.05
CA ILE A 180 32.55 4.25 -17.27
C ILE A 180 33.74 5.22 -17.25
N LYS A 181 33.97 5.94 -16.15
CA LYS A 181 35.04 6.95 -16.07
C LYS A 181 36.44 6.33 -16.11
N PHE A 182 36.65 5.24 -15.38
CA PHE A 182 37.95 4.55 -15.33
C PHE A 182 38.23 3.76 -16.60
N GLY A 183 37.22 3.13 -17.21
CA GLY A 183 37.37 2.48 -18.51
C GLY A 183 37.83 3.49 -19.58
N ARG A 184 37.21 4.68 -19.62
CA ARG A 184 37.65 5.79 -20.48
C ARG A 184 39.07 6.28 -20.19
N ALA A 185 39.46 6.40 -18.92
CA ALA A 185 40.80 6.82 -18.55
C ALA A 185 41.86 5.79 -18.98
N LYS A 186 41.56 4.50 -18.77
CA LYS A 186 42.42 3.37 -19.17
C LYS A 186 42.59 3.29 -20.68
N ALA A 187 41.52 3.46 -21.46
CA ALA A 187 41.57 3.51 -22.92
C ALA A 187 42.47 4.64 -23.46
N ARG A 188 42.68 5.71 -22.67
CA ARG A 188 43.55 6.85 -23.00
C ARG A 188 44.97 6.73 -22.41
N GLY A 189 45.30 5.59 -21.79
CA GLY A 189 46.60 5.39 -21.13
C GLY A 189 46.81 6.25 -19.88
N ILE A 190 45.75 6.82 -19.31
CA ILE A 190 45.83 7.65 -18.11
C ILE A 190 45.93 6.73 -16.90
N LYS A 191 47.04 6.83 -16.15
CA LYS A 191 47.20 6.09 -14.89
C LYS A 191 46.27 6.69 -13.83
N VAL A 192 45.37 5.88 -13.31
CA VAL A 192 44.40 6.27 -12.28
C VAL A 192 44.74 5.55 -10.97
N GLU A 193 45.05 6.30 -9.93
CA GLU A 193 45.21 5.81 -8.56
C GLU A 193 44.00 6.24 -7.72
N THR A 194 43.26 5.27 -7.17
CA THR A 194 41.99 5.54 -6.49
C THR A 194 41.90 4.80 -5.16
N SER A 195 41.29 5.46 -4.17
CA SER A 195 40.89 4.88 -2.88
C SER A 195 39.41 5.21 -2.66
N ILE A 196 38.55 4.20 -2.79
CA ILE A 196 37.10 4.37 -2.78
C ILE A 196 36.54 3.76 -1.50
N ARG A 197 35.80 4.55 -0.72
CA ARG A 197 35.11 4.11 0.51
C ARG A 197 33.70 4.67 0.50
N ILE A 198 32.77 3.89 -0.04
CA ILE A 198 31.37 4.30 -0.22
C ILE A 198 30.48 3.23 0.41
N PRO A 199 29.54 3.61 1.29
CA PRO A 199 28.61 2.66 1.88
C PRO A 199 27.61 2.15 0.84
N LYS A 200 27.13 0.92 1.03
CA LYS A 200 26.17 0.27 0.12
C LYS A 200 24.88 1.06 -0.08
N GLN A 201 24.43 1.77 0.96
CA GLN A 201 23.26 2.66 0.92
C GLN A 201 23.70 4.08 1.27
N MET A 202 23.24 5.06 0.49
CA MET A 202 23.41 6.49 0.75
C MET A 202 22.04 7.17 0.77
N GLN A 203 21.86 8.16 1.65
CA GLN A 203 20.68 9.03 1.67
C GLN A 203 20.82 10.16 0.65
N LEU A 204 21.11 9.80 -0.61
CA LEU A 204 21.21 10.74 -1.72
C LEU A 204 20.31 10.26 -2.84
N ASP A 205 19.62 11.20 -3.49
CA ASP A 205 18.77 10.87 -4.61
C ASP A 205 19.59 10.35 -5.79
N HIS A 206 18.98 9.46 -6.59
CA HIS A 206 19.69 8.78 -7.69
C HIS A 206 20.17 9.79 -8.75
N GLY A 207 19.42 10.88 -8.95
CA GLY A 207 19.82 11.97 -9.85
C GLY A 207 21.06 12.72 -9.37
N ASP A 208 21.16 13.01 -8.07
CA ASP A 208 22.25 13.79 -7.49
C ASP A 208 23.60 13.05 -7.58
N ILE A 209 23.58 11.73 -7.39
CA ILE A 209 24.78 10.88 -7.53
C ILE A 209 25.30 10.94 -8.98
N GLY A 210 24.40 10.88 -9.96
CA GLY A 210 24.76 10.98 -11.38
C GLY A 210 25.42 12.32 -11.73
N VAL A 211 24.96 13.42 -11.15
CA VAL A 211 25.54 14.76 -11.36
C VAL A 211 26.89 14.92 -10.66
N LEU A 212 27.02 14.44 -9.42
CA LEU A 212 28.23 14.58 -8.62
C LEU A 212 29.41 13.77 -9.15
N TYR A 213 29.17 12.54 -9.58
CA TYR A 213 30.23 11.64 -10.05
C TYR A 213 30.33 11.57 -11.58
N GLY A 214 29.30 12.01 -12.30
CA GLY A 214 29.24 11.98 -13.76
C GLY A 214 29.97 13.14 -14.45
N ASN A 215 30.25 14.24 -13.74
CA ASN A 215 31.07 15.35 -14.25
C ASN A 215 32.56 15.01 -14.24
#